data_AF-A0A534TCE8-F1
#
_entry.id   AF-A0A534TCE8-F1
#
_cell.length_a   1.000
_cell.length_b   1.000
_cell.length_c   1.000
_cell.angle_alpha   90.00
_cell.angle_beta   90.00
_cell.angle_gamma   90.00
#
_symmetry.space_group_name_H-M   'P 1'
#
loop_
_entity.id
_entity.type
_entity.pdbx_description
1 polymer ?
#
loop_
_entity_poly.entity_id
_entity_poly.type
_entity_poly.pdbx_seq_one_letter_code
_entity_poly.pdbx_strand_id
1 'polypeptide(L)'
;MRLVITISAALGTLLLTSPAAADVAPGDRITMENASNAQDLLSPGMNWCVAHGFPLTITATKPIALPRVFTEATEKYSSQVKLSDDGLRMTGYVAGRPFPGVEANDALAPWKIMHNYNYALAFDDVDVRNFDLDTGSISIDRPFQVQRHFVGDDFRRLYYVGRLYVAPTPEIPNREGYQYKETLHPFAEPFDLKGVGLLYYRYVDPTRRDDAWLYTPAAHRVRRLPATQQSEALFGQDTDQDSYYGYSGQIGSMEWRLVGSKTMLASLHAPSFPVKWATGAADWAFESDWEKHDVWIVEGRSKVDEYSYSKRVLYIDKDLYVIPYSDMYDRRGELWKAWINHFKHGRRPALACDEGLGAERPRRRRARLVLAPGPEVRHDRGRVHDRGADRVRAVVSCRRKPASTQVGVLDAETRANIDLGGQRPVDRTFFRDLNELRALQVRERPGEDELDLDVVDHPGACLAFGAVGRVDAPVLQVNRDRLEHLLLVGHLPVE
;
A
#
# COMPACT_ATOMS: atom_id res chain seq x y z
N MET A 1 59.92 68.96 -5.15
CA MET A 1 58.50 69.23 -4.82
C MET A 1 57.81 67.89 -4.60
N ARG A 2 57.24 67.62 -3.41
CA ARG A 2 56.54 66.35 -3.14
C ARG A 2 55.05 66.55 -3.40
N LEU A 3 54.46 65.74 -4.29
CA LEU A 3 53.02 65.76 -4.56
C LEU A 3 52.31 64.75 -3.64
N VAL A 4 51.34 65.21 -2.86
CA VAL A 4 50.48 64.33 -2.05
C VAL A 4 49.22 64.03 -2.86
N ILE A 5 48.92 62.75 -3.06
CA ILE A 5 47.68 62.30 -3.72
C ILE A 5 46.73 61.80 -2.64
N THR A 6 45.66 62.56 -2.41
CA THR A 6 44.61 62.21 -1.44
C THR A 6 43.62 61.23 -2.08
N ILE A 7 43.59 59.98 -1.62
CA ILE A 7 42.60 58.99 -2.06
C ILE A 7 41.39 59.06 -1.12
N SER A 8 40.25 59.52 -1.65
CA SER A 8 38.97 59.52 -0.92
C SER A 8 38.33 58.13 -0.97
N ALA A 9 38.20 57.46 0.17
CA ALA A 9 37.52 56.17 0.26
C ALA A 9 35.99 56.36 0.30
N ALA A 10 35.30 55.96 -0.77
CA ALA A 10 33.84 55.90 -0.79
C ALA A 10 33.35 54.64 -0.06
N LEU A 11 32.76 54.81 1.13
CA LEU A 11 32.27 53.72 1.96
C LEU A 11 30.90 53.22 1.45
N GLY A 12 30.92 52.33 0.45
CA GLY A 12 29.70 51.72 -0.08
C GLY A 12 29.06 50.75 0.92
N THR A 13 27.95 51.14 1.54
CA THR A 13 27.19 50.29 2.47
C THR A 13 26.55 49.13 1.70
N LEU A 14 27.17 47.95 1.77
CA LEU A 14 26.61 46.73 1.19
C LEU A 14 25.39 46.30 2.01
N LEU A 15 24.19 46.60 1.50
CA LEU A 15 22.94 46.09 2.06
C LEU A 15 22.91 44.57 1.89
N LEU A 16 23.27 43.86 2.95
CA LEU A 16 23.01 42.43 3.10
C LEU A 16 21.50 42.23 3.21
N THR A 17 20.84 42.10 2.06
CA THR A 17 19.49 41.56 1.97
C THR A 17 19.52 40.13 2.49
N SER A 18 19.08 39.94 3.73
CA SER A 18 18.73 38.62 4.23
C SER A 18 17.79 37.95 3.22
N PRO A 19 17.95 36.65 2.92
CA PRO A 19 16.92 35.94 2.16
C PRO A 19 15.60 36.10 2.92
N ALA A 20 14.55 36.52 2.22
CA ALA A 20 13.22 36.55 2.81
C ALA A 20 12.87 35.13 3.27
N ALA A 21 12.53 34.97 4.55
CA ALA A 21 12.11 33.68 5.06
C ALA A 21 10.90 33.19 4.27
N ALA A 22 10.92 31.93 3.83
CA ALA A 22 9.86 31.34 3.04
C ALA A 22 8.55 31.34 3.84
N ASP A 23 7.66 32.29 3.52
CA ASP A 23 6.38 32.46 4.18
C ASP A 23 5.24 32.41 3.15
N VAL A 24 4.34 31.45 3.34
CA VAL A 24 3.19 31.19 2.48
C VAL A 24 1.90 31.42 3.25
N ALA A 25 0.91 32.01 2.60
CA ALA A 25 -0.41 32.31 3.15
C ALA A 25 -1.47 31.31 2.68
N PRO A 26 -2.53 31.06 3.47
CA PRO A 26 -3.72 30.35 3.00
C PRO A 26 -4.30 31.01 1.75
N GLY A 27 -4.47 30.23 0.68
CA GLY A 27 -4.86 30.69 -0.65
C GLY A 27 -3.71 30.74 -1.67
N ASP A 28 -2.45 30.69 -1.22
CA ASP A 28 -1.31 30.60 -2.14
C ASP A 28 -1.31 29.27 -2.91
N ARG A 29 -0.82 29.31 -4.15
CA ARG A 29 -0.51 28.12 -4.96
C ARG A 29 0.98 28.11 -5.25
N ILE A 30 1.66 27.05 -4.81
CA ILE A 30 3.08 26.83 -5.08
C ILE A 30 3.23 25.95 -6.32
N THR A 31 4.11 26.38 -7.23
CA THR A 31 4.44 25.79 -8.51
C THR A 31 5.94 25.93 -8.77
N MET A 32 6.44 25.51 -9.94
CA MET A 32 7.87 25.62 -10.28
C MET A 32 8.37 27.07 -10.28
N GLU A 33 7.51 28.01 -10.68
CA GLU A 33 7.83 29.43 -10.87
C GLU A 33 8.03 30.20 -9.55
N ASN A 34 7.50 29.69 -8.43
CA ASN A 34 7.57 30.33 -7.12
C ASN A 34 8.01 29.37 -6.00
N ALA A 35 8.61 28.22 -6.34
CA ALA A 35 9.02 27.16 -5.41
C ALA A 35 9.89 27.67 -4.24
N SER A 36 10.73 28.69 -4.48
CA SER A 36 11.53 29.38 -3.47
C SER A 36 10.72 29.90 -2.28
N ASN A 37 9.46 30.28 -2.50
CA ASN A 37 8.58 30.85 -1.47
C ASN A 37 8.14 29.82 -0.42
N ALA A 38 8.29 28.52 -0.71
CA ALA A 38 7.99 27.43 0.21
C ALA A 38 9.23 26.61 0.60
N GLN A 39 10.42 26.89 0.04
CA GLN A 39 11.57 25.98 0.07
C GLN A 39 11.99 25.50 1.48
N ASP A 40 11.89 26.40 2.46
CA ASP A 40 12.26 26.12 3.86
C ASP A 40 11.19 25.34 4.62
N LEU A 41 9.97 25.28 4.11
CA LEU A 41 8.83 24.58 4.73
C LEU A 41 8.69 23.13 4.20
N LEU A 42 9.59 22.67 3.34
CA LEU A 42 9.52 21.40 2.61
C LEU A 42 10.78 20.55 2.84
N SER A 43 10.67 19.22 2.72
CA SER A 43 11.86 18.36 2.71
C SER A 43 12.64 18.54 1.40
N PRO A 44 13.95 18.21 1.34
CA PRO A 44 14.69 18.12 0.08
C PRO A 44 13.96 17.30 -1.00
N GLY A 45 13.32 16.18 -0.63
CA GLY A 45 12.49 15.37 -1.51
C GLY A 45 11.24 16.09 -2.03
N MET A 46 10.53 16.81 -1.16
CA MET A 46 9.35 17.57 -1.58
C MET A 46 9.73 18.81 -2.40
N ASN A 47 10.85 19.47 -2.09
CA ASN A 47 11.42 20.54 -2.91
C ASN A 47 11.77 20.05 -4.33
N TRP A 48 12.35 18.85 -4.46
CA TRP A 48 12.55 18.23 -5.76
C TRP A 48 11.22 18.00 -6.49
N CYS A 49 10.18 17.55 -5.79
CA CYS A 49 8.85 17.32 -6.40
C CYS A 49 8.21 18.61 -6.92
N VAL A 50 8.23 19.70 -6.14
CA VAL A 50 7.71 21.01 -6.58
C VAL A 50 8.49 21.54 -7.78
N ALA A 51 9.82 21.38 -7.79
CA ALA A 51 10.67 21.73 -8.93
C ALA A 51 10.42 20.86 -10.19
N HIS A 52 9.69 19.74 -10.07
CA HIS A 52 9.23 18.90 -11.17
C HIS A 52 7.73 19.02 -11.43
N GLY A 53 7.08 20.07 -10.92
CA GLY A 53 5.70 20.42 -11.22
C GLY A 53 4.63 19.99 -10.21
N PHE A 54 5.00 19.38 -9.07
CA PHE A 54 4.04 19.03 -8.03
C PHE A 54 3.39 20.31 -7.47
N PRO A 55 2.05 20.51 -7.60
CA PRO A 55 1.39 21.72 -7.16
C PRO A 55 0.98 21.64 -5.68
N LEU A 56 1.32 22.66 -4.88
CA LEU A 56 0.84 22.77 -3.50
C LEU A 56 -0.26 23.84 -3.43
N THR A 57 -1.43 23.53 -2.88
CA THR A 57 -2.46 24.53 -2.57
C THR A 57 -2.46 24.77 -1.07
N ILE A 58 -2.05 25.96 -0.64
CA ILE A 58 -1.86 26.29 0.77
C ILE A 58 -3.20 26.64 1.42
N THR A 59 -3.47 26.11 2.60
CA THR A 59 -4.67 26.40 3.38
C THR A 59 -4.34 26.65 4.85
N ALA A 60 -5.31 27.18 5.58
CA ALA A 60 -5.18 27.36 7.02
C ALA A 60 -5.22 25.99 7.73
N THR A 61 -4.27 25.76 8.63
CA THR A 61 -4.17 24.54 9.44
C THR A 61 -5.43 24.33 10.28
N LYS A 62 -6.05 23.14 10.18
CA LYS A 62 -7.22 22.76 10.98
C LYS A 62 -6.78 21.77 12.10
N PRO A 63 -7.38 21.81 13.30
CA PRO A 63 -7.01 20.88 14.38
C PRO A 63 -7.60 19.48 14.16
N ILE A 64 -6.76 18.44 14.25
CA ILE A 64 -7.18 17.04 14.10
C ILE A 64 -7.41 16.44 15.49
N ALA A 65 -8.67 16.22 15.85
CA ALA A 65 -9.03 15.60 17.12
C ALA A 65 -8.76 14.08 17.09
N LEU A 66 -7.86 13.61 17.95
CA LEU A 66 -7.63 12.18 18.20
C LEU A 66 -8.92 11.49 18.71
N PRO A 67 -9.11 10.18 18.45
CA PRO A 67 -10.25 9.43 18.98
C PRO A 67 -10.28 9.43 20.52
N ARG A 68 -11.45 9.67 21.12
CA ARG A 68 -11.59 9.80 22.58
C ARG A 68 -11.10 8.57 23.35
N VAL A 69 -11.30 7.37 22.81
CA VAL A 69 -10.82 6.11 23.41
C VAL A 69 -9.28 6.06 23.45
N PHE A 70 -8.61 6.64 22.46
CA PHE A 70 -7.15 6.73 22.42
C PHE A 70 -6.60 7.78 23.39
N THR A 71 -7.29 8.92 23.58
CA THR A 71 -6.90 9.92 24.59
C THR A 71 -7.14 9.41 26.00
N GLU A 72 -8.31 8.82 26.28
CA GLU A 72 -8.64 8.17 27.56
C GLU A 72 -7.62 7.06 27.92
N ALA A 73 -7.21 6.23 26.94
CA ALA A 73 -6.17 5.22 27.15
C ALA A 73 -4.79 5.84 27.41
N THR A 74 -4.44 6.92 26.70
CA THR A 74 -3.19 7.67 26.91
C THR A 74 -3.11 8.23 28.33
N GLU A 75 -4.16 8.93 28.76
CA GLU A 75 -4.26 9.53 30.10
C GLU A 75 -4.16 8.46 31.20
N LYS A 76 -4.80 7.30 30.98
CA LYS A 76 -4.83 6.18 31.92
C LYS A 76 -3.51 5.41 32.03
N TYR A 77 -2.78 5.23 30.93
CA TYR A 77 -1.65 4.28 30.87
C TYR A 77 -0.27 4.91 30.62
N SER A 78 -0.16 6.11 30.07
CA SER A 78 1.17 6.68 29.69
C SER A 78 2.11 6.91 30.89
N SER A 79 1.57 7.23 32.06
CA SER A 79 2.34 7.53 33.28
C SER A 79 3.13 6.34 33.87
N GLN A 80 2.75 5.10 33.52
CA GLN A 80 3.47 3.88 33.91
C GLN A 80 4.47 3.40 32.84
N VAL A 81 4.49 4.02 31.65
CA VAL A 81 5.36 3.60 30.55
C VAL A 81 6.79 4.06 30.81
N LYS A 82 7.74 3.11 30.73
CA LYS A 82 9.17 3.36 30.87
C LYS A 82 9.92 2.80 29.68
N LEU A 83 10.93 3.55 29.23
CA LEU A 83 11.87 3.13 28.21
C LEU A 83 13.21 2.80 28.88
N SER A 84 13.91 1.78 28.40
CA SER A 84 15.29 1.49 28.80
C SER A 84 16.27 2.53 28.24
N ASP A 85 17.44 2.65 28.88
CA ASP A 85 18.48 3.63 28.54
C ASP A 85 19.07 3.43 27.12
N ASP A 86 18.90 2.25 26.52
CA ASP A 86 19.24 1.94 25.13
C ASP A 86 18.17 2.38 24.11
N GLY A 87 17.03 2.91 24.58
CA GLY A 87 15.88 3.30 23.75
C GLY A 87 15.05 2.14 23.18
N LEU A 88 15.44 0.89 23.41
CA LEU A 88 14.87 -0.29 22.75
C LEU A 88 13.61 -0.82 23.45
N ARG A 89 13.72 -1.15 24.75
CA ARG A 89 12.68 -1.88 25.48
C ARG A 89 11.71 -0.94 26.19
N MET A 90 10.48 -0.94 25.73
CA MET A 90 9.37 -0.29 26.41
C MET A 90 8.72 -1.26 27.42
N THR A 91 8.43 -0.78 28.62
CA THR A 91 7.79 -1.52 29.72
C THR A 91 6.63 -0.72 30.29
N GLY A 92 5.60 -1.39 30.83
CA GLY A 92 4.40 -0.72 31.34
C GLY A 92 3.43 -0.20 30.26
N TYR A 93 3.73 -0.38 28.98
CA TYR A 93 2.78 -0.06 27.91
C TYR A 93 1.57 -0.99 27.92
N VAL A 94 0.40 -0.44 27.60
CA VAL A 94 -0.87 -1.17 27.51
C VAL A 94 -1.65 -0.76 26.26
N ALA A 95 -1.98 0.54 26.13
CA ALA A 95 -2.60 1.13 24.94
C ALA A 95 -2.47 2.68 24.98
N GLY A 96 -2.83 3.34 23.88
CA GLY A 96 -2.73 4.81 23.73
C GLY A 96 -1.33 5.27 23.30
N ARG A 97 -1.03 6.57 23.44
CA ARG A 97 0.31 7.12 23.15
C ARG A 97 1.26 6.82 24.31
N PRO A 98 2.42 6.18 24.07
CA PRO A 98 3.32 5.78 25.17
C PRO A 98 4.02 6.95 25.87
N PHE A 99 4.42 8.00 25.14
CA PHE A 99 5.23 9.10 25.66
C PHE A 99 4.63 10.48 25.28
N PRO A 100 3.49 10.91 25.84
CA PRO A 100 3.00 12.28 25.66
C PRO A 100 4.01 13.29 26.26
N GLY A 101 4.13 14.47 25.65
CA GLY A 101 5.05 15.52 26.11
C GLY A 101 6.53 15.16 25.96
N VAL A 102 7.00 14.85 24.75
CA VAL A 102 8.43 14.61 24.50
C VAL A 102 9.17 15.94 24.41
N GLU A 103 10.05 16.18 25.38
CA GLU A 103 10.92 17.36 25.40
C GLU A 103 12.15 17.17 24.51
N ALA A 104 12.52 18.21 23.76
CA ALA A 104 13.58 18.14 22.75
C ALA A 104 15.01 17.98 23.32
N ASN A 105 15.18 18.17 24.63
CA ASN A 105 16.46 18.07 25.35
C ASN A 105 16.64 16.72 26.08
N ASP A 106 15.64 15.83 26.05
CA ASP A 106 15.74 14.48 26.60
C ASP A 106 16.66 13.62 25.73
N ALA A 107 17.64 12.93 26.34
CA ALA A 107 18.53 12.02 25.64
C ALA A 107 17.78 10.89 24.91
N LEU A 108 16.61 10.49 25.41
CA LEU A 108 15.71 9.50 24.80
C LEU A 108 14.63 10.13 23.90
N ALA A 109 14.63 11.44 23.67
CA ALA A 109 13.66 12.13 22.80
C ALA A 109 13.46 11.45 21.42
N PRO A 110 14.50 11.16 20.61
CA PRO A 110 14.29 10.52 19.30
C PRO A 110 13.64 9.14 19.42
N TRP A 111 14.02 8.35 20.42
CA TRP A 111 13.42 7.04 20.67
C TRP A 111 11.95 7.16 21.11
N LYS A 112 11.63 8.08 22.02
CA LYS A 112 10.25 8.37 22.44
C LYS A 112 9.37 8.84 21.27
N ILE A 113 9.92 9.67 20.37
CA ILE A 113 9.24 10.10 19.14
C ILE A 113 8.96 8.90 18.22
N MET A 114 9.93 8.02 18.01
CA MET A 114 9.75 6.84 17.16
C MET A 114 8.81 5.79 17.75
N HIS A 115 8.79 5.60 19.08
CA HIS A 115 7.80 4.76 19.75
C HIS A 115 6.40 5.39 19.69
N ASN A 116 6.27 6.71 19.86
CA ASN A 116 4.99 7.40 19.66
C ASN A 116 4.46 7.22 18.23
N TYR A 117 5.32 7.29 17.21
CA TYR A 117 4.97 7.00 15.81
C TYR A 117 4.50 5.54 15.62
N ASN A 118 5.25 4.57 16.17
CA ASN A 118 4.91 3.13 16.09
C ASN A 118 3.54 2.78 16.74
N TYR A 119 3.02 3.65 17.62
CA TYR A 119 1.72 3.52 18.28
C TYR A 119 0.79 4.73 18.01
N ALA A 120 1.03 5.50 16.94
CA ALA A 120 0.24 6.69 16.59
C ALA A 120 -1.11 6.35 15.93
N LEU A 121 -1.14 5.25 15.18
CA LEU A 121 -2.29 4.84 14.38
C LEU A 121 -3.32 4.13 15.28
N ALA A 122 -4.34 4.89 15.69
CA ALA A 122 -5.37 4.47 16.64
C ALA A 122 -6.43 3.54 16.02
N PHE A 123 -6.00 2.41 15.44
CA PHE A 123 -6.84 1.32 14.96
C PHE A 123 -6.25 -0.06 15.32
N ASP A 124 -7.13 -1.02 15.60
CA ASP A 124 -6.72 -2.36 16.05
C ASP A 124 -6.36 -3.29 14.88
N ASP A 125 -7.03 -3.09 13.74
CA ASP A 125 -6.98 -3.95 12.56
C ASP A 125 -7.05 -3.10 11.29
N VAL A 126 -6.46 -3.59 10.20
CA VAL A 126 -6.49 -2.98 8.86
C VAL A 126 -6.95 -4.02 7.84
N ASP A 127 -7.86 -3.62 6.95
CA ASP A 127 -8.27 -4.35 5.75
C ASP A 127 -8.44 -3.34 4.62
N VAL A 128 -7.44 -3.27 3.72
CA VAL A 128 -7.40 -2.38 2.55
C VAL A 128 -7.38 -3.25 1.32
N ARG A 129 -8.27 -2.99 0.35
CA ARG A 129 -8.49 -3.88 -0.79
C ARG A 129 -8.45 -3.18 -2.13
N ASN A 130 -8.01 -3.92 -3.14
CA ASN A 130 -7.98 -3.50 -4.54
C ASN A 130 -7.32 -2.12 -4.69
N PHE A 131 -6.13 -1.97 -4.12
CA PHE A 131 -5.36 -0.74 -4.18
C PHE A 131 -4.34 -0.79 -5.33
N ASP A 132 -4.37 0.27 -6.14
CA ASP A 132 -3.52 0.43 -7.32
C ASP A 132 -2.13 0.94 -6.91
N LEU A 133 -1.09 0.41 -7.56
CA LEU A 133 0.27 0.93 -7.49
C LEU A 133 0.78 1.07 -8.94
N ASP A 134 1.06 2.30 -9.38
CA ASP A 134 1.68 2.56 -10.68
C ASP A 134 3.15 2.94 -10.51
N THR A 135 4.03 2.34 -11.31
CA THR A 135 5.45 2.68 -11.41
C THR A 135 5.74 3.19 -12.83
N GLY A 136 6.48 4.28 -12.94
CA GLY A 136 6.67 4.99 -14.22
C GLY A 136 7.66 6.15 -14.11
N SER A 137 7.97 6.77 -15.25
CA SER A 137 8.92 7.89 -15.30
C SER A 137 8.21 9.23 -15.10
N ILE A 138 8.66 10.00 -14.09
CA ILE A 138 8.35 11.42 -13.91
C ILE A 138 9.08 12.26 -14.97
N SER A 139 8.44 13.33 -15.45
CA SER A 139 8.96 14.28 -16.44
C SER A 139 8.31 15.66 -16.22
N ILE A 140 9.02 16.73 -16.59
CA ILE A 140 8.53 18.12 -16.49
C ILE A 140 7.72 18.49 -17.76
N ASP A 141 8.00 17.84 -18.89
CA ASP A 141 7.48 18.17 -20.21
C ASP A 141 6.36 17.22 -20.70
N ARG A 142 6.15 16.06 -20.06
CA ARG A 142 5.20 15.02 -20.49
C ARG A 142 4.42 14.42 -19.32
N PRO A 143 3.14 14.03 -19.52
CA PRO A 143 2.37 13.24 -18.55
C PRO A 143 3.08 11.96 -18.13
N PHE A 144 2.75 11.46 -16.94
CA PHE A 144 3.32 10.27 -16.33
C PHE A 144 3.14 9.03 -17.24
N GLN A 145 4.26 8.37 -17.53
CA GLN A 145 4.26 7.16 -18.35
C GLN A 145 4.34 5.94 -17.43
N VAL A 146 3.17 5.37 -17.12
CA VAL A 146 3.04 4.10 -16.37
C VAL A 146 3.76 2.99 -17.15
N GLN A 147 4.86 2.50 -16.58
CA GLN A 147 5.64 1.38 -17.11
C GLN A 147 5.12 0.04 -16.59
N ARG A 148 4.65 0.02 -15.33
CA ARG A 148 4.11 -1.17 -14.66
C ARG A 148 2.99 -0.78 -13.71
N HIS A 149 1.83 -1.41 -13.89
CA HIS A 149 0.66 -1.29 -13.04
C HIS A 149 0.54 -2.55 -12.18
N PHE A 150 0.27 -2.40 -10.89
CA PHE A 150 0.02 -3.48 -9.95
C PHE A 150 -1.29 -3.24 -9.20
N VAL A 151 -1.98 -4.33 -8.83
CA VAL A 151 -3.17 -4.27 -7.97
C VAL A 151 -2.98 -5.25 -6.82
N GLY A 152 -2.98 -4.74 -5.58
CA GLY A 152 -3.04 -5.55 -4.37
C GLY A 152 -4.49 -5.85 -4.01
N ASP A 153 -4.88 -7.13 -3.95
CA ASP A 153 -6.28 -7.53 -3.72
C ASP A 153 -6.67 -7.35 -2.24
N ASP A 154 -5.89 -7.91 -1.29
CA ASP A 154 -5.95 -7.63 0.15
C ASP A 154 -4.57 -7.20 0.72
N PHE A 155 -4.51 -6.05 1.39
CA PHE A 155 -3.55 -5.77 2.46
C PHE A 155 -4.28 -5.83 3.80
N ARG A 156 -3.83 -6.71 4.70
CA ARG A 156 -4.41 -6.85 6.05
C ARG A 156 -3.35 -6.83 7.12
N ARG A 157 -3.62 -6.16 8.23
CA ARG A 157 -2.78 -6.12 9.44
C ARG A 157 -3.64 -6.30 10.69
N LEU A 158 -3.25 -7.21 11.57
CA LEU A 158 -3.92 -7.53 12.84
C LEU A 158 -2.95 -7.18 13.98
N TYR A 159 -3.21 -6.12 14.75
CA TYR A 159 -2.38 -5.78 15.91
C TYR A 159 -2.73 -6.67 17.09
N TYR A 160 -1.72 -7.21 17.76
CA TYR A 160 -1.90 -8.05 18.94
C TYR A 160 -1.98 -7.23 20.24
N VAL A 161 -1.26 -6.11 20.30
CA VAL A 161 -1.13 -5.24 21.49
C VAL A 161 -1.67 -3.84 21.22
N GLY A 162 -2.06 -3.11 22.27
CA GLY A 162 -2.55 -1.73 22.16
C GLY A 162 -3.97 -1.57 21.64
N ARG A 163 -4.76 -2.65 21.59
CA ARG A 163 -6.11 -2.70 21.02
C ARG A 163 -7.11 -1.91 21.87
N LEU A 164 -8.00 -1.15 21.23
CA LEU A 164 -8.92 -0.21 21.85
C LEU A 164 -10.40 -0.45 21.52
N TYR A 165 -10.74 -1.18 20.46
CA TYR A 165 -12.10 -1.26 19.92
C TYR A 165 -12.60 -2.69 19.72
N VAL A 166 -11.77 -3.58 19.15
CA VAL A 166 -12.16 -4.91 18.68
C VAL A 166 -11.60 -5.95 19.63
N ALA A 167 -12.48 -6.53 20.44
CA ALA A 167 -12.15 -7.52 21.45
C ALA A 167 -11.42 -8.75 20.88
N PRO A 168 -10.48 -9.36 21.63
CA PRO A 168 -10.06 -8.99 22.99
C PRO A 168 -9.21 -7.72 23.04
N THR A 169 -9.43 -6.90 24.07
CA THR A 169 -8.69 -5.68 24.39
C THR A 169 -8.14 -5.77 25.83
N PRO A 170 -6.98 -5.18 26.15
CA PRO A 170 -6.08 -4.43 25.27
C PRO A 170 -5.15 -5.32 24.42
N GLU A 171 -5.18 -6.64 24.60
CA GLU A 171 -4.28 -7.59 23.94
C GLU A 171 -5.00 -8.90 23.52
N ILE A 172 -4.67 -9.41 22.33
CA ILE A 172 -4.98 -10.79 21.89
C ILE A 172 -4.00 -11.75 22.56
N PRO A 173 -4.41 -12.90 23.14
CA PRO A 173 -3.51 -13.87 23.78
C PRO A 173 -2.22 -14.17 22.99
N ASN A 174 -1.10 -13.64 23.49
CA ASN A 174 0.10 -13.36 22.69
C ASN A 174 1.32 -14.22 23.09
N ARG A 175 1.21 -15.55 22.98
CA ARG A 175 2.25 -16.47 23.49
C ARG A 175 3.60 -16.32 22.79
N GLU A 176 3.60 -15.83 21.56
CA GLU A 176 4.79 -15.72 20.70
C GLU A 176 5.39 -14.31 20.68
N GLY A 177 4.73 -13.33 21.31
CA GLY A 177 5.20 -11.94 21.46
C GLY A 177 5.08 -11.07 20.19
N TYR A 178 4.01 -11.22 19.40
CA TYR A 178 3.75 -10.39 18.23
C TYR A 178 3.33 -8.96 18.62
N GLN A 179 3.80 -7.94 17.90
CA GLN A 179 3.18 -6.61 17.90
C GLN A 179 2.00 -6.61 16.91
N TYR A 180 2.23 -7.13 15.70
CA TYR A 180 1.21 -7.36 14.68
C TYR A 180 1.60 -8.52 13.76
N LYS A 181 0.60 -9.05 13.05
CA LYS A 181 0.79 -9.86 11.84
C LYS A 181 0.18 -9.13 10.66
N GLU A 182 0.83 -9.16 9.51
CA GLU A 182 0.31 -8.56 8.27
C GLU A 182 0.53 -9.45 7.06
N THR A 183 -0.25 -9.19 6.01
CA THR A 183 -0.14 -9.88 4.73
C THR A 183 -0.56 -8.97 3.59
N LEU A 184 0.13 -9.09 2.46
CA LEU A 184 -0.18 -8.43 1.19
C LEU A 184 -0.35 -9.52 0.13
N HIS A 185 -1.59 -9.86 -0.21
CA HIS A 185 -1.91 -11.01 -1.05
C HIS A 185 -3.35 -10.99 -1.57
N PRO A 186 -3.67 -11.77 -2.61
CA PRO A 186 -2.80 -11.95 -3.76
C PRO A 186 -2.52 -10.59 -4.43
N PHE A 187 -1.41 -10.47 -5.14
CA PHE A 187 -1.35 -9.53 -6.26
C PHE A 187 -2.29 -10.02 -7.37
N ALA A 188 -3.20 -9.17 -7.81
CA ALA A 188 -4.14 -9.48 -8.89
C ALA A 188 -3.56 -9.15 -10.28
N GLU A 189 -2.79 -8.06 -10.35
CA GLU A 189 -2.03 -7.60 -11.52
C GLU A 189 -0.61 -7.16 -11.08
N PRO A 190 0.40 -7.21 -11.97
CA PRO A 190 0.38 -7.71 -13.35
C PRO A 190 0.38 -9.25 -13.44
N PHE A 191 0.19 -9.79 -14.65
CA PHE A 191 0.00 -11.22 -14.90
C PHE A 191 1.13 -12.13 -14.37
N ASP A 192 2.39 -11.67 -14.47
CA ASP A 192 3.58 -12.40 -13.99
C ASP A 192 3.69 -12.46 -12.46
N LEU A 193 2.97 -11.60 -11.73
CA LEU A 193 2.87 -11.61 -10.28
C LEU A 193 1.50 -12.09 -9.77
N LYS A 194 0.59 -12.51 -10.66
CA LYS A 194 -0.77 -12.88 -10.27
C LYS A 194 -0.78 -14.07 -9.30
N GLY A 195 -1.26 -13.84 -8.08
CA GLY A 195 -1.27 -14.82 -6.99
C GLY A 195 -0.02 -14.81 -6.10
N VAL A 196 0.95 -13.92 -6.33
CA VAL A 196 2.05 -13.66 -5.38
C VAL A 196 1.46 -13.10 -4.09
N GLY A 197 2.00 -13.51 -2.95
CA GLY A 197 1.57 -13.03 -1.64
C GLY A 197 2.71 -12.98 -0.65
N LEU A 198 2.67 -12.00 0.26
CA LEU A 198 3.66 -11.81 1.32
C LEU A 198 2.99 -11.90 2.70
N LEU A 199 3.74 -12.37 3.68
CA LEU A 199 3.32 -12.53 5.08
C LEU A 199 4.45 -12.01 5.97
N TYR A 200 4.15 -11.10 6.89
CA TYR A 200 5.13 -10.54 7.82
C TYR A 200 4.61 -10.60 9.26
N TYR A 201 5.48 -10.98 10.18
CA TYR A 201 5.23 -10.97 11.63
C TYR A 201 6.21 -10.00 12.29
N ARG A 202 5.68 -8.97 12.96
CA ARG A 202 6.48 -8.08 13.83
C ARG A 202 6.37 -8.53 15.29
N TYR A 203 7.48 -8.44 16.01
CA TYR A 203 7.58 -8.80 17.42
C TYR A 203 7.65 -7.57 18.34
N VAL A 204 7.12 -7.70 19.56
CA VAL A 204 7.23 -6.68 20.62
C VAL A 204 8.67 -6.61 21.16
N ASP A 205 9.40 -7.73 21.13
CA ASP A 205 10.82 -7.78 21.48
C ASP A 205 11.66 -7.04 20.42
N PRO A 206 12.29 -5.89 20.74
CA PRO A 206 13.06 -5.09 19.80
C PRO A 206 14.38 -5.77 19.36
N THR A 207 14.78 -6.86 20.01
CA THR A 207 15.97 -7.65 19.66
C THR A 207 15.67 -8.81 18.71
N ARG A 208 14.39 -9.20 18.59
CA ARG A 208 13.95 -10.23 17.64
C ARG A 208 13.64 -9.58 16.29
N ARG A 209 14.29 -10.04 15.22
CA ARG A 209 13.97 -9.60 13.85
C ARG A 209 12.58 -10.07 13.44
N ASP A 210 11.92 -9.27 12.61
CA ASP A 210 10.66 -9.63 11.96
C ASP A 210 10.83 -10.87 11.10
N ASP A 211 9.79 -11.70 11.04
CA ASP A 211 9.74 -12.87 10.17
C ASP A 211 8.92 -12.56 8.92
N ALA A 212 9.52 -12.73 7.75
CA ALA A 212 8.93 -12.41 6.45
C ALA A 212 8.91 -13.63 5.52
N TRP A 213 7.83 -13.85 4.79
CA TRP A 213 7.72 -14.90 3.77
C TRP A 213 7.08 -14.39 2.49
N LEU A 214 7.56 -14.90 1.36
CA LEU A 214 7.06 -14.67 0.01
C LEU A 214 6.58 -15.99 -0.60
N TYR A 215 5.31 -16.04 -1.00
CA TYR A 215 4.77 -17.11 -1.86
C TYR A 215 4.87 -16.70 -3.33
N THR A 216 5.40 -17.60 -4.16
CA THR A 216 5.48 -17.42 -5.62
C THR A 216 4.72 -18.54 -6.34
N PRO A 217 3.63 -18.23 -7.08
CA PRO A 217 2.87 -19.24 -7.83
C PRO A 217 3.73 -20.02 -8.83
N ALA A 218 4.59 -19.34 -9.58
CA ALA A 218 5.45 -19.96 -10.61
C ALA A 218 6.41 -21.03 -10.06
N ALA A 219 6.76 -20.99 -8.77
CA ALA A 219 7.58 -22.00 -8.11
C ALA A 219 6.77 -22.94 -7.20
N HIS A 220 5.48 -22.67 -6.99
CA HIS A 220 4.60 -23.28 -5.98
C HIS A 220 5.23 -23.38 -4.58
N ARG A 221 6.03 -22.37 -4.20
CA ARG A 221 6.86 -22.38 -2.99
C ARG A 221 6.72 -21.10 -2.18
N VAL A 222 6.80 -21.27 -0.86
CA VAL A 222 6.99 -20.20 0.12
C VAL A 222 8.50 -20.12 0.44
N ARG A 223 9.07 -18.91 0.40
CA ARG A 223 10.46 -18.63 0.77
C ARG A 223 10.47 -17.61 1.91
N ARG A 224 11.17 -17.90 3.02
CA ARG A 224 11.45 -16.90 4.06
C ARG A 224 12.41 -15.85 3.48
N LEU A 225 12.12 -14.57 3.67
CA LEU A 225 13.00 -13.47 3.25
C LEU A 225 13.96 -13.12 4.40
N PRO A 226 15.22 -12.76 4.13
CA PRO A 226 16.10 -12.16 5.13
C PRO A 226 15.64 -10.73 5.45
N ALA A 227 15.93 -10.24 6.65
CA ALA A 227 15.53 -8.89 7.08
C ALA A 227 16.13 -7.76 6.23
N THR A 228 17.25 -8.00 5.55
CA THR A 228 17.90 -7.03 4.65
C THR A 228 17.02 -6.65 3.45
N GLN A 229 16.24 -7.62 2.94
CA GLN A 229 15.28 -7.44 1.84
C GLN A 229 14.08 -6.56 2.19
N GLN A 230 13.88 -6.17 3.46
CA GLN A 230 12.84 -5.19 3.83
C GLN A 230 13.14 -3.79 3.26
N SER A 231 14.40 -3.48 2.97
CA SER A 231 14.83 -2.21 2.36
C SER A 231 14.96 -2.24 0.83
N GLU A 232 14.76 -3.40 0.20
CA GLU A 232 14.92 -3.58 -1.24
C GLU A 232 13.64 -3.24 -2.03
N ALA A 233 13.82 -2.90 -3.31
CA ALA A 233 12.77 -2.56 -4.26
C ALA A 233 11.78 -3.73 -4.48
N LEU A 234 10.52 -3.54 -4.07
CA LEU A 234 9.49 -4.58 -4.13
C LEU A 234 9.03 -4.82 -5.57
N PHE A 235 9.37 -5.98 -6.14
CA PHE A 235 8.99 -6.41 -7.50
C PHE A 235 9.30 -5.42 -8.64
N GLY A 236 10.33 -4.59 -8.49
CA GLY A 236 10.70 -3.56 -9.46
C GLY A 236 9.89 -2.26 -9.37
N GLN A 237 9.20 -2.03 -8.24
CA GLN A 237 8.73 -0.71 -7.83
C GLN A 237 9.88 0.06 -7.13
N ASP A 238 9.79 1.39 -7.09
CA ASP A 238 10.68 2.20 -6.24
C ASP A 238 10.39 2.04 -4.73
N THR A 239 9.22 1.50 -4.37
CA THR A 239 8.78 1.16 -3.01
C THR A 239 9.60 0.02 -2.38
N ASP A 240 9.98 0.17 -1.12
CA ASP A 240 10.46 -0.90 -0.23
C ASP A 240 9.52 -1.10 0.96
N GLN A 241 9.52 -2.30 1.57
CA GLN A 241 8.64 -2.65 2.70
C GLN A 241 8.83 -1.69 3.89
N ASP A 242 10.07 -1.29 4.16
CA ASP A 242 10.43 -0.37 5.24
C ASP A 242 9.94 1.09 5.01
N SER A 243 9.45 1.44 3.82
CA SER A 243 8.95 2.79 3.50
C SER A 243 7.43 2.97 3.69
N TYR A 244 6.63 1.90 3.83
CA TYR A 244 5.18 2.03 4.04
C TYR A 244 4.84 2.93 5.24
N TYR A 245 3.81 3.77 5.10
CA TYR A 245 3.40 4.80 6.07
C TYR A 245 4.51 5.82 6.43
N GLY A 246 5.59 5.91 5.63
CA GLY A 246 6.74 6.80 5.83
C GLY A 246 7.92 6.12 6.54
N TYR A 247 7.66 5.19 7.45
CA TYR A 247 8.65 4.22 7.94
C TYR A 247 7.95 3.01 8.55
N SER A 248 8.04 1.84 7.92
CA SER A 248 7.49 0.59 8.48
C SER A 248 8.57 -0.35 9.01
N GLY A 249 9.83 0.06 9.11
CA GLY A 249 10.91 -0.75 9.70
C GLY A 249 10.82 -0.87 11.23
N GLN A 250 11.60 -1.80 11.80
CA GLN A 250 11.65 -2.02 13.26
C GLN A 250 12.37 -0.84 13.95
N ILE A 251 11.82 -0.29 15.05
CA ILE A 251 12.45 0.86 15.73
C ILE A 251 13.86 0.53 16.23
N GLY A 252 14.09 -0.69 16.72
CA GLY A 252 15.41 -1.14 17.18
C GLY A 252 16.43 -1.44 16.07
N SER A 253 16.05 -1.42 14.78
CA SER A 253 16.99 -1.67 13.68
C SER A 253 17.86 -0.45 13.33
N MET A 254 17.58 0.71 13.91
CA MET A 254 18.21 1.99 13.60
C MET A 254 18.86 2.62 14.84
N GLU A 255 19.94 3.38 14.66
CA GLU A 255 20.29 4.47 15.58
C GLU A 255 19.51 5.73 15.19
N TRP A 256 18.85 6.36 16.17
CA TRP A 256 18.04 7.55 15.96
C TRP A 256 18.68 8.80 16.56
N ARG A 257 18.68 9.89 15.80
CA ARG A 257 19.15 11.21 16.22
C ARG A 257 18.08 12.25 15.95
N LEU A 258 17.66 12.98 16.98
CA LEU A 258 16.85 14.18 16.81
C LEU A 258 17.72 15.26 16.16
N VAL A 259 17.34 15.72 14.98
CA VAL A 259 18.00 16.83 14.25
C VAL A 259 17.43 18.17 14.72
N GLY A 260 16.16 18.19 15.11
CA GLY A 260 15.47 19.35 15.69
C GLY A 260 13.95 19.28 15.44
N SER A 261 13.30 20.44 15.44
CA SER A 261 11.93 20.60 14.94
C SER A 261 11.80 21.87 14.11
N LYS A 262 10.90 21.87 13.12
CA LYS A 262 10.60 23.02 12.26
C LYS A 262 9.10 23.03 11.94
N THR A 263 8.53 24.20 11.71
CA THR A 263 7.22 24.30 11.05
C THR A 263 7.41 24.02 9.56
N MET A 264 6.63 23.09 9.02
CA MET A 264 6.71 22.60 7.64
C MET A 264 5.31 22.45 7.06
N LEU A 265 5.17 22.42 5.75
CA LEU A 265 3.89 22.12 5.10
C LEU A 265 3.61 20.62 5.18
N ALA A 266 2.35 20.23 5.42
CA ALA A 266 1.88 18.84 5.45
C ALA A 266 0.45 18.73 4.91
N SER A 267 0.14 17.63 4.21
CA SER A 267 -1.21 17.35 3.67
C SER A 267 -1.99 16.44 4.62
N LEU A 268 -2.52 16.98 5.73
CA LEU A 268 -3.24 16.18 6.74
C LEU A 268 -4.79 16.22 6.62
N HIS A 269 -5.35 17.13 5.80
CA HIS A 269 -6.77 17.14 5.42
C HIS A 269 -6.97 16.99 3.90
N ALA A 270 -6.41 15.94 3.29
CA ALA A 270 -6.55 15.69 1.86
C ALA A 270 -8.04 15.69 1.45
N PRO A 271 -8.46 16.55 0.49
CA PRO A 271 -9.89 16.85 0.30
C PRO A 271 -10.67 15.69 -0.31
N SER A 272 -10.02 14.86 -1.13
CA SER A 272 -10.65 13.80 -1.93
C SER A 272 -10.16 12.39 -1.53
N PHE A 273 -11.08 11.44 -1.55
CA PHE A 273 -10.78 10.00 -1.55
C PHE A 273 -11.94 9.28 -2.29
N PRO A 274 -11.70 8.57 -3.41
CA PRO A 274 -10.43 8.39 -4.12
C PRO A 274 -9.72 9.72 -4.45
N VAL A 275 -8.39 9.65 -4.50
CA VAL A 275 -7.52 10.82 -4.66
C VAL A 275 -7.69 11.45 -6.04
N LYS A 276 -7.67 12.79 -6.09
CA LYS A 276 -7.53 13.54 -7.34
C LYS A 276 -6.06 13.66 -7.70
N TRP A 277 -5.72 13.21 -8.90
CA TRP A 277 -4.43 13.48 -9.53
C TRP A 277 -4.46 14.88 -10.17
N ALA A 278 -3.31 15.56 -10.21
CA ALA A 278 -3.14 16.79 -10.97
C ALA A 278 -3.15 16.50 -12.49
N THR A 279 -2.92 17.53 -13.30
CA THR A 279 -3.08 17.45 -14.77
C THR A 279 -1.85 17.95 -15.53
N GLY A 280 -1.73 17.57 -16.81
CA GLY A 280 -0.57 17.92 -17.64
C GLY A 280 0.61 17.00 -17.34
N ALA A 281 1.83 17.55 -17.27
CA ALA A 281 3.02 16.79 -16.88
C ALA A 281 3.03 16.38 -15.39
N ALA A 282 2.20 17.01 -14.57
CA ALA A 282 2.09 16.74 -13.14
C ALA A 282 1.07 15.63 -12.78
N ASP A 283 0.54 14.83 -13.73
CA ASP A 283 -0.50 13.82 -13.42
C ASP A 283 -0.03 12.59 -12.60
N TRP A 284 1.20 12.63 -12.10
CA TRP A 284 1.77 11.77 -11.05
C TRP A 284 1.64 12.35 -9.63
N ALA A 285 1.23 13.61 -9.49
CA ALA A 285 1.07 14.30 -8.20
C ALA A 285 -0.40 14.32 -7.75
N PHE A 286 -0.65 14.36 -6.44
CA PHE A 286 -2.00 14.49 -5.88
C PHE A 286 -2.40 15.96 -5.69
N GLU A 287 -3.59 16.35 -6.16
CA GLU A 287 -4.20 17.62 -5.77
C GLU A 287 -4.67 17.54 -4.32
N SER A 288 -4.01 18.30 -3.43
CA SER A 288 -4.32 18.31 -2.01
C SER A 288 -4.20 19.69 -1.38
N ASP A 289 -4.82 19.81 -0.20
CA ASP A 289 -4.66 20.89 0.77
C ASP A 289 -3.31 20.72 1.51
N TRP A 290 -2.55 21.81 1.69
CA TRP A 290 -1.27 21.83 2.41
C TRP A 290 -1.32 22.85 3.54
N GLU A 291 -0.98 22.39 4.75
CA GLU A 291 -1.17 23.11 6.01
C GLU A 291 0.17 23.27 6.74
N LYS A 292 0.37 24.37 7.49
CA LYS A 292 1.57 24.55 8.31
C LYS A 292 1.45 23.70 9.58
N HIS A 293 2.32 22.70 9.71
CA HIS A 293 2.40 21.77 10.83
C HIS A 293 3.78 21.82 11.48
N ASP A 294 3.83 21.69 12.80
CA ASP A 294 5.08 21.57 13.53
C ASP A 294 5.55 20.11 13.51
N VAL A 295 6.75 19.85 12.99
CA VAL A 295 7.31 18.48 12.86
C VAL A 295 8.61 18.31 13.63
N TRP A 296 8.80 17.13 14.21
CA TRP A 296 10.11 16.61 14.58
C TRP A 296 10.88 16.17 13.32
N ILE A 297 12.18 16.43 13.28
CA ILE A 297 13.08 15.96 12.22
C ILE A 297 14.03 14.93 12.84
N VAL A 298 13.87 13.67 12.49
CA VAL A 298 14.64 12.55 13.07
C VAL A 298 15.47 11.86 11.99
N GLU A 299 16.78 11.80 12.18
CA GLU A 299 17.69 11.02 11.33
C GLU A 299 17.81 9.59 11.87
N GLY A 300 17.50 8.60 11.03
CA GLY A 300 17.69 7.18 11.32
C GLY A 300 18.82 6.58 10.48
N ARG A 301 19.73 5.83 11.11
CA ARG A 301 20.84 5.10 10.46
C ARG A 301 20.77 3.63 10.81
N SER A 302 20.80 2.75 9.81
CA SER A 302 20.59 1.33 10.05
C SER A 302 21.77 0.67 10.78
N LYS A 303 21.44 -0.21 11.73
CA LYS A 303 22.37 -1.14 12.41
C LYS A 303 22.49 -2.46 11.63
N VAL A 304 22.32 -2.42 10.31
CA VAL A 304 22.30 -3.58 9.40
C VAL A 304 23.17 -3.24 8.19
N ASP A 305 24.28 -3.96 8.03
CA ASP A 305 25.36 -3.59 7.10
C ASP A 305 24.98 -3.63 5.60
N GLU A 306 23.87 -4.30 5.26
CA GLU A 306 23.33 -4.41 3.90
C GLU A 306 22.10 -3.53 3.65
N TYR A 307 21.76 -2.59 4.55
CA TYR A 307 20.61 -1.71 4.34
C TYR A 307 20.81 -0.82 3.09
N SER A 308 19.76 -0.69 2.27
CA SER A 308 19.85 0.00 0.97
C SER A 308 20.17 1.50 1.07
N TYR A 309 19.75 2.14 2.16
CA TYR A 309 19.90 3.58 2.40
C TYR A 309 20.98 3.88 3.43
N SER A 310 21.80 4.92 3.23
CA SER A 310 22.81 5.32 4.24
C SER A 310 22.18 5.95 5.49
N LYS A 311 21.06 6.64 5.29
CA LYS A 311 20.17 7.17 6.32
C LYS A 311 18.77 7.43 5.76
N ARG A 312 17.80 7.48 6.67
CA ARG A 312 16.49 8.11 6.46
C ARG A 312 16.44 9.42 7.26
N VAL A 313 15.74 10.43 6.77
CA VAL A 313 15.32 11.61 7.53
C VAL A 313 13.80 11.61 7.55
N LEU A 314 13.24 11.39 8.73
CA LEU A 314 11.80 11.30 8.97
C LEU A 314 11.29 12.63 9.49
N TYR A 315 10.25 13.15 8.84
CA TYR A 315 9.52 14.34 9.25
C TYR A 315 8.23 13.88 9.92
N ILE A 316 8.13 14.02 11.25
CA ILE A 316 7.06 13.44 12.08
C ILE A 316 6.24 14.56 12.71
N ASP A 317 4.96 14.64 12.39
CA ASP A 317 4.03 15.63 12.97
C ASP A 317 3.96 15.53 14.51
N LYS A 318 4.04 16.66 15.22
CA LYS A 318 4.10 16.67 16.70
C LYS A 318 2.78 16.30 17.39
N ASP A 319 1.64 16.53 16.76
CA ASP A 319 0.32 16.35 17.38
C ASP A 319 -0.19 14.92 17.21
N LEU A 320 -0.03 14.36 16.01
CA LEU A 320 -0.51 13.04 15.61
C LEU A 320 0.57 11.96 15.66
N TYR A 321 1.85 12.32 15.48
CA TYR A 321 2.95 11.38 15.23
C TYR A 321 2.75 10.54 13.95
N VAL A 322 2.31 11.18 12.87
CA VAL A 322 2.35 10.61 11.50
C VAL A 322 3.53 11.18 10.71
N ILE A 323 4.01 10.45 9.70
CA ILE A 323 5.08 10.90 8.82
C ILE A 323 4.50 11.45 7.51
N PRO A 324 4.41 12.78 7.29
CA PRO A 324 4.19 13.34 5.96
C PRO A 324 5.31 12.98 4.96
N TYR A 325 6.60 13.05 5.35
CA TYR A 325 7.72 12.75 4.44
C TYR A 325 8.81 11.88 5.06
N SER A 326 9.40 11.00 4.24
CA SER A 326 10.68 10.36 4.54
C SER A 326 11.65 10.56 3.37
N ASP A 327 12.74 11.27 3.62
CA ASP A 327 13.82 11.48 2.66
C ASP A 327 14.91 10.41 2.87
N MET A 328 15.28 9.70 1.81
CA MET A 328 16.21 8.56 1.82
C MET A 328 17.48 8.90 1.04
N TYR A 329 18.64 8.63 1.63
CA TYR A 329 19.94 9.06 1.09
C TYR A 329 20.82 7.89 0.66
N ASP A 330 21.60 8.09 -0.41
CA ASP A 330 22.60 7.14 -0.91
C ASP A 330 23.87 7.10 -0.04
N ARG A 331 24.83 6.23 -0.37
CA ARG A 331 26.11 6.12 0.35
C ARG A 331 27.08 7.29 0.12
N ARG A 332 26.82 8.18 -0.85
CA ARG A 332 27.56 9.44 -1.08
C ARG A 332 26.93 10.62 -0.31
N GLY A 333 25.74 10.45 0.27
CA GLY A 333 25.00 11.46 1.02
C GLY A 333 24.05 12.31 0.17
N GLU A 334 23.81 11.91 -1.08
CA GLU A 334 22.83 12.55 -1.97
C GLU A 334 21.43 11.97 -1.71
N LEU A 335 20.40 12.78 -1.98
CA LEU A 335 19.01 12.33 -1.93
C LEU A 335 18.78 11.30 -3.05
N TRP A 336 18.32 10.10 -2.70
CA TRP A 336 18.05 9.02 -3.65
C TRP A 336 16.56 8.74 -3.84
N LYS A 337 15.76 8.78 -2.77
CA LYS A 337 14.30 8.63 -2.83
C LYS A 337 13.60 9.55 -1.85
N ALA A 338 12.33 9.84 -2.12
CA ALA A 338 11.42 10.49 -1.18
C ALA A 338 10.13 9.67 -1.08
N TRP A 339 9.62 9.49 0.13
CA TRP A 339 8.29 8.95 0.39
C TRP A 339 7.38 10.08 0.87
N ILE A 340 6.16 10.15 0.35
CA ILE A 340 5.20 11.24 0.58
C ILE A 340 3.86 10.63 0.95
N ASN A 341 3.34 10.96 2.14
CA ASN A 341 2.03 10.53 2.60
C ASN A 341 1.03 11.70 2.60
N HIS A 342 -0.16 11.46 2.07
CA HIS A 342 -1.30 12.36 2.17
C HIS A 342 -2.36 11.70 3.07
N PHE A 343 -2.75 12.38 4.14
CA PHE A 343 -3.71 11.86 5.11
C PHE A 343 -5.08 12.54 4.94
N LYS A 344 -6.15 11.78 5.16
CA LYS A 344 -7.52 12.29 5.20
C LYS A 344 -8.20 11.85 6.49
N HIS A 345 -8.48 12.81 7.35
CA HIS A 345 -9.16 12.58 8.63
C HIS A 345 -10.66 12.87 8.50
N GLY A 346 -11.51 12.03 9.10
CA GLY A 346 -12.97 12.21 9.05
C GLY A 346 -13.73 11.21 9.91
N ARG A 347 -14.89 11.61 10.44
CA ARG A 347 -15.77 10.76 11.28
C ARG A 347 -16.65 9.79 10.49
N ARG A 348 -16.79 9.98 9.18
CA ARG A 348 -17.51 9.07 8.28
C ARG A 348 -16.47 8.29 7.45
N PRO A 349 -16.67 6.98 7.21
CA PRO A 349 -15.89 6.25 6.21
C PRO A 349 -15.91 6.97 4.86
N ALA A 350 -14.83 6.84 4.09
CA ALA A 350 -14.73 7.41 2.74
C ALA A 350 -15.50 6.54 1.72
N LEU A 351 -16.81 6.38 1.94
CA LEU A 351 -17.71 5.58 1.11
C LEU A 351 -18.73 6.46 0.38
N ALA A 352 -18.35 6.85 -0.83
CA ALA A 352 -19.25 7.12 -1.94
C ALA A 352 -18.54 6.75 -3.26
N CYS A 353 -18.48 5.45 -3.56
CA CYS A 353 -18.73 5.08 -4.95
C CYS A 353 -20.23 5.27 -5.14
N ASP A 354 -20.64 6.40 -5.73
CA ASP A 354 -22.06 6.73 -5.87
C ASP A 354 -22.81 5.63 -6.62
N GLU A 355 -23.74 4.95 -5.95
CA GLU A 355 -24.62 3.94 -6.59
C GLU A 355 -25.58 4.56 -7.64
N GLY A 356 -25.54 5.89 -7.82
CA GLY A 356 -26.17 6.62 -8.94
C GLY A 356 -25.29 6.82 -10.17
N LEU A 357 -23.96 6.61 -10.09
CA LEU A 357 -23.04 6.67 -11.23
C LEU A 357 -22.69 5.26 -11.69
N GLY A 358 -23.50 4.74 -12.63
CA GLY A 358 -23.24 3.46 -13.29
C GLY A 358 -21.80 3.41 -13.84
N ALA A 359 -20.98 2.52 -13.28
CA ALA A 359 -19.53 2.58 -13.40
C ALA A 359 -18.98 2.12 -14.77
N GLU A 360 -19.26 2.90 -15.82
CA GLU A 360 -18.33 3.02 -16.95
C GLU A 360 -17.01 3.62 -16.43
N ARG A 361 -16.16 2.76 -15.84
CA ARG A 361 -14.78 3.11 -15.52
C ARG A 361 -14.18 3.77 -16.77
N PRO A 362 -13.61 4.99 -16.68
CA PRO A 362 -12.96 5.61 -17.82
C PRO A 362 -11.76 4.73 -18.20
N ARG A 363 -11.94 3.88 -19.22
CA ARG A 363 -10.86 3.15 -19.86
C ARG A 363 -9.92 4.21 -20.45
N ARG A 364 -8.89 4.65 -19.69
CA ARG A 364 -7.78 5.47 -20.20
C ARG A 364 -7.39 4.81 -21.52
N ARG A 365 -7.60 5.52 -22.64
CA ARG A 365 -7.65 4.86 -23.95
C ARG A 365 -6.30 4.21 -24.23
N ARG A 366 -6.20 2.87 -24.11
CA ARG A 366 -5.08 2.12 -24.70
C ARG A 366 -4.97 2.60 -26.14
N ALA A 367 -3.83 3.19 -26.48
CA ALA A 367 -3.58 3.72 -27.82
C ALA A 367 -3.68 2.55 -28.80
N ARG A 368 -4.84 2.39 -29.42
CA ARG A 368 -5.09 1.31 -30.36
C ARG A 368 -4.27 1.66 -31.59
N LEU A 369 -3.16 0.95 -31.81
CA LEU A 369 -2.37 1.07 -33.03
C LEU A 369 -3.27 0.64 -34.20
N VAL A 370 -3.94 1.60 -34.81
CA VAL A 370 -4.75 1.37 -36.01
C VAL A 370 -3.77 1.20 -37.17
N LEU A 371 -3.39 -0.05 -37.43
CA LEU A 371 -2.82 -0.42 -38.70
C LEU A 371 -3.83 -0.01 -39.79
N ALA A 372 -3.45 0.95 -40.63
CA ALA A 372 -4.29 1.43 -41.70
C ALA A 372 -4.57 0.29 -42.70
N PRO A 373 -5.82 0.10 -43.15
CA PRO A 373 -6.10 -0.84 -44.22
C PRO A 373 -5.39 -0.40 -45.50
N GLY A 374 -4.71 -1.34 -46.16
CA GLY A 374 -4.18 -1.12 -47.51
C GLY A 374 -5.32 -0.86 -48.51
N PRO A 375 -5.05 -0.17 -49.63
CA PRO A 375 -6.10 0.23 -50.56
C PRO A 375 -6.76 -0.97 -51.25
N GLU A 376 -8.07 -1.14 -51.07
CA GLU A 376 -8.87 -1.99 -51.95
C GLU A 376 -8.91 -1.38 -53.36
N VAL A 377 -8.42 -2.11 -54.36
CA VAL A 377 -8.66 -1.79 -55.77
C VAL A 377 -9.90 -2.54 -56.23
N ARG A 378 -10.95 -1.81 -56.64
CA ARG A 378 -12.15 -2.37 -57.28
C ARG A 378 -12.46 -1.66 -58.58
N HIS A 379 -12.56 -2.46 -59.64
CA HIS A 379 -13.53 -2.48 -60.76
C HIS A 379 -12.87 -3.28 -61.92
N ASP A 380 -13.59 -3.96 -62.83
CA ASP A 380 -14.95 -3.69 -63.30
C ASP A 380 -15.81 -4.97 -63.54
N ARG A 381 -17.01 -4.82 -64.13
CA ARG A 381 -18.06 -5.83 -64.30
C ARG A 381 -18.05 -6.54 -65.67
N GLY A 382 -18.49 -7.80 -65.69
CA GLY A 382 -18.80 -8.56 -66.91
C GLY A 382 -20.16 -9.29 -66.85
N ARG A 383 -20.89 -9.31 -67.97
CA ARG A 383 -22.15 -10.04 -68.24
C ARG A 383 -21.84 -11.41 -68.89
N VAL A 384 -22.71 -12.42 -69.08
CA VAL A 384 -24.05 -12.89 -68.62
C VAL A 384 -24.23 -14.30 -69.24
N HIS A 385 -24.85 -15.29 -68.56
CA HIS A 385 -25.90 -16.17 -69.14
C HIS A 385 -26.56 -17.13 -68.12
N ASP A 386 -27.30 -18.14 -68.61
CA ASP A 386 -28.57 -18.67 -68.06
C ASP A 386 -28.69 -20.21 -68.21
N ARG A 387 -29.73 -20.81 -67.57
CA ARG A 387 -30.16 -22.24 -67.52
C ARG A 387 -29.39 -23.13 -66.52
N GLY A 388 -30.00 -24.12 -65.85
CA GLY A 388 -31.44 -24.43 -65.72
C GLY A 388 -31.75 -25.85 -65.18
N ALA A 389 -32.96 -26.02 -64.60
CA ALA A 389 -33.74 -27.26 -64.41
C ALA A 389 -33.33 -28.37 -63.38
N ASP A 390 -34.24 -28.56 -62.40
CA ASP A 390 -34.85 -29.82 -61.90
C ASP A 390 -34.14 -30.92 -61.05
N ARG A 391 -34.83 -31.26 -59.93
CA ARG A 391 -35.05 -32.60 -59.31
C ARG A 391 -33.92 -33.31 -58.49
N VAL A 392 -34.22 -34.07 -57.41
CA VAL A 392 -35.38 -34.12 -56.48
C VAL A 392 -35.06 -34.92 -55.18
N ARG A 393 -35.65 -34.55 -54.03
CA ARG A 393 -35.74 -35.30 -52.73
C ARG A 393 -34.39 -35.54 -52.00
N ALA A 394 -34.33 -35.81 -50.68
CA ALA A 394 -35.38 -36.14 -49.71
C ALA A 394 -35.27 -35.44 -48.33
N VAL A 395 -36.36 -35.53 -47.57
CA VAL A 395 -36.56 -35.13 -46.15
C VAL A 395 -35.78 -36.13 -45.25
N VAL A 396 -35.24 -35.81 -44.05
CA VAL A 396 -35.94 -35.70 -42.74
C VAL A 396 -35.12 -34.91 -41.69
N SER A 397 -35.84 -34.36 -40.71
CA SER A 397 -35.50 -33.35 -39.69
C SER A 397 -34.64 -33.75 -38.47
N CYS A 398 -33.94 -32.73 -37.93
CA CYS A 398 -33.83 -32.33 -36.50
C CYS A 398 -33.53 -33.35 -35.37
N ARG A 399 -32.51 -33.04 -34.55
CA ARG A 399 -32.70 -32.34 -33.23
C ARG A 399 -31.38 -31.82 -32.62
N ARG A 400 -31.51 -30.95 -31.60
CA ARG A 400 -30.47 -30.48 -30.64
C ARG A 400 -30.60 -31.29 -29.32
N LYS A 401 -29.83 -31.15 -28.21
CA LYS A 401 -28.93 -30.09 -27.70
C LYS A 401 -27.83 -30.68 -26.74
N PRO A 402 -27.35 -30.11 -25.59
CA PRO A 402 -25.95 -30.30 -25.14
C PRO A 402 -25.79 -31.21 -23.90
N ALA A 403 -24.59 -31.25 -23.32
CA ALA A 403 -24.31 -31.82 -22.00
C ALA A 403 -23.36 -30.93 -21.16
N SER A 404 -23.35 -31.15 -19.85
CA SER A 404 -22.58 -30.44 -18.82
C SER A 404 -21.90 -31.42 -17.88
N THR A 405 -20.78 -31.03 -17.25
CA THR A 405 -20.05 -31.87 -16.28
C THR A 405 -20.26 -31.37 -14.85
N GLN A 406 -20.40 -32.28 -13.88
CA GLN A 406 -20.51 -31.96 -12.46
C GLN A 406 -19.46 -32.70 -11.61
N VAL A 407 -19.29 -32.22 -10.39
CA VAL A 407 -18.33 -32.64 -9.35
C VAL A 407 -18.45 -34.13 -9.00
N GLY A 408 -17.30 -34.77 -8.71
CA GLY A 408 -17.23 -36.06 -8.02
C GLY A 408 -16.75 -35.90 -6.58
N VAL A 409 -17.33 -36.66 -5.66
CA VAL A 409 -16.89 -36.79 -4.25
C VAL A 409 -15.87 -37.94 -4.15
N LEU A 410 -14.92 -37.86 -3.22
CA LEU A 410 -13.99 -38.94 -2.88
C LEU A 410 -13.94 -39.14 -1.36
N ASP A 411 -13.70 -40.38 -0.95
CA ASP A 411 -13.81 -40.86 0.43
C ASP A 411 -12.73 -40.36 1.40
N ALA A 412 -13.08 -40.39 2.68
CA ALA A 412 -12.22 -40.04 3.80
C ALA A 412 -11.36 -41.23 4.28
N GLU A 413 -10.32 -41.58 3.52
CA GLU A 413 -9.25 -42.47 4.01
C GLU A 413 -8.12 -41.69 4.69
N THR A 414 -7.88 -42.00 5.97
CA THR A 414 -6.86 -41.37 6.81
C THR A 414 -5.44 -41.76 6.38
N ARG A 415 -4.80 -40.95 5.53
CA ARG A 415 -3.36 -41.10 5.24
C ARG A 415 -2.51 -40.55 6.39
N ALA A 416 -1.55 -41.36 6.84
CA ALA A 416 -0.66 -41.02 7.95
C ALA A 416 0.27 -39.85 7.63
N ASN A 417 0.77 -39.19 8.69
CA ASN A 417 1.68 -38.06 8.59
C ASN A 417 2.96 -38.40 7.83
N ILE A 418 3.38 -37.50 6.93
CA ILE A 418 4.74 -37.49 6.38
C ILE A 418 5.65 -36.82 7.40
N ASP A 419 6.71 -37.50 7.82
CA ASP A 419 7.74 -36.94 8.70
C ASP A 419 8.59 -35.91 7.94
N LEU A 420 8.46 -34.63 8.31
CA LEU A 420 9.24 -33.52 7.77
C LEU A 420 10.42 -33.22 8.71
N GLY A 421 11.35 -34.19 8.75
CA GLY A 421 12.44 -34.28 9.71
C GLY A 421 13.08 -32.94 10.12
N GLY A 422 12.87 -32.55 11.38
CA GLY A 422 13.56 -31.44 12.04
C GLY A 422 13.01 -30.02 11.77
N GLN A 423 12.08 -29.82 10.83
CA GLN A 423 11.46 -28.50 10.64
C GLN A 423 10.22 -28.34 11.52
N ARG A 424 10.20 -27.28 12.36
CA ARG A 424 9.06 -27.01 13.24
C ARG A 424 7.80 -26.70 12.41
N PRO A 425 6.60 -27.18 12.79
CA PRO A 425 5.38 -26.88 12.07
C PRO A 425 5.11 -25.39 11.95
N VAL A 426 4.51 -24.98 10.82
CA VAL A 426 3.78 -23.71 10.75
C VAL A 426 2.45 -23.92 11.46
N ASP A 427 2.32 -23.41 12.68
CA ASP A 427 1.09 -23.54 13.46
C ASP A 427 -0.10 -22.91 12.73
N ARG A 428 -1.05 -23.77 12.33
CA ARG A 428 -2.29 -23.37 11.67
C ARG A 428 -3.30 -22.93 12.71
N THR A 429 -3.36 -21.63 13.01
CA THR A 429 -4.60 -21.05 13.55
C THR A 429 -5.71 -21.28 12.53
N PHE A 430 -6.76 -22.02 12.94
CA PHE A 430 -7.90 -22.33 12.08
C PHE A 430 -8.66 -21.05 11.72
N PHE A 431 -8.51 -20.60 10.46
CA PHE A 431 -9.56 -19.84 9.81
C PHE A 431 -10.79 -20.75 9.65
N ARG A 432 -11.97 -20.23 9.98
CA ARG A 432 -13.24 -20.96 9.79
C ARG A 432 -13.58 -21.10 8.31
N ASP A 433 -14.46 -22.04 8.03
CA ASP A 433 -14.83 -22.51 6.69
C ASP A 433 -15.22 -21.36 5.73
N LEU A 434 -14.78 -21.47 4.47
CA LEU A 434 -14.91 -20.43 3.44
C LEU A 434 -16.13 -20.62 2.52
N ASN A 435 -16.97 -21.64 2.74
CA ASN A 435 -18.07 -21.98 1.82
C ASN A 435 -19.51 -21.74 2.33
N GLU A 436 -19.74 -21.27 3.55
CA GLU A 436 -21.09 -20.81 3.97
C GLU A 436 -21.29 -19.29 3.78
N LEU A 437 -21.73 -18.90 2.58
CA LEU A 437 -22.30 -17.56 2.34
C LEU A 437 -23.70 -17.43 2.96
N ARG A 438 -23.75 -17.20 4.28
CA ARG A 438 -24.96 -16.69 4.96
C ARG A 438 -24.86 -15.19 5.14
N ALA A 439 -25.80 -14.44 4.55
CA ALA A 439 -25.83 -12.99 4.64
C ALA A 439 -26.26 -12.52 6.04
N LEU A 440 -25.27 -12.19 6.88
CA LEU A 440 -25.48 -11.48 8.15
C LEU A 440 -25.79 -10.00 7.87
N GLN A 441 -27.04 -9.69 7.51
CA GLN A 441 -27.53 -8.31 7.49
C GLN A 441 -27.70 -7.78 8.92
N VAL A 442 -26.60 -7.35 9.54
CA VAL A 442 -26.66 -6.52 10.74
C VAL A 442 -27.08 -5.11 10.32
N ARG A 443 -28.36 -4.80 10.51
CA ARG A 443 -28.97 -3.51 10.16
C ARG A 443 -29.30 -2.74 11.43
N GLU A 444 -28.29 -2.15 12.06
CA GLU A 444 -28.53 -1.21 13.16
C GLU A 444 -29.31 0.01 12.66
N ARG A 445 -30.40 0.31 13.36
CA ARG A 445 -31.06 1.61 13.41
C ARG A 445 -31.09 2.05 14.87
N PRO A 446 -31.18 3.36 15.16
CA PRO A 446 -31.33 3.83 16.53
C PRO A 446 -32.57 3.21 17.16
N GLY A 447 -32.45 2.70 18.38
CA GLY A 447 -33.58 2.16 19.12
C GLY A 447 -34.28 3.26 19.91
N GLU A 448 -35.58 3.43 19.67
CA GLU A 448 -36.56 4.01 20.59
C GLU A 448 -37.96 3.47 20.24
N ASP A 449 -38.79 3.35 21.27
CA ASP A 449 -40.22 2.98 21.30
C ASP A 449 -40.68 1.54 20.95
N GLU A 450 -41.79 1.17 21.60
CA GLU A 450 -42.39 -0.17 21.72
C GLU A 450 -43.46 -0.46 20.65
N LEU A 451 -43.73 -1.75 20.35
CA LEU A 451 -45.07 -2.37 20.42
C LEU A 451 -45.07 -3.87 20.05
N ASP A 452 -46.24 -4.51 20.22
CA ASP A 452 -46.42 -5.96 20.43
C ASP A 452 -46.40 -6.91 19.21
N LEU A 453 -46.42 -8.20 19.56
CA LEU A 453 -46.44 -9.41 18.72
C LEU A 453 -47.59 -9.51 17.70
N ASP A 454 -47.36 -10.28 16.62
CA ASP A 454 -48.26 -11.40 16.28
C ASP A 454 -47.56 -12.50 15.41
N VAL A 455 -48.24 -13.63 15.17
CA VAL A 455 -47.66 -14.93 14.70
C VAL A 455 -48.36 -15.47 13.43
N VAL A 456 -47.75 -16.42 12.67
CA VAL A 456 -48.36 -17.67 12.05
C VAL A 456 -47.65 -18.23 10.77
N ASP A 457 -47.17 -19.49 10.90
CA ASP A 457 -47.07 -20.66 9.98
C ASP A 457 -46.33 -20.77 8.62
N HIS A 458 -45.94 -22.03 8.33
CA HIS A 458 -45.46 -22.65 7.08
C HIS A 458 -46.59 -23.46 6.38
N PRO A 459 -46.39 -23.94 5.12
CA PRO A 459 -46.14 -25.40 4.95
C PRO A 459 -45.20 -25.82 3.78
N GLY A 460 -44.83 -27.11 3.70
CA GLY A 460 -44.08 -27.76 2.59
C GLY A 460 -44.99 -28.47 1.56
N ALA A 461 -44.66 -29.58 0.87
CA ALA A 461 -43.46 -30.44 0.75
C ALA A 461 -43.60 -31.44 -0.46
N CYS A 462 -42.70 -32.44 -0.62
CA CYS A 462 -42.79 -33.70 -1.44
C CYS A 462 -42.48 -33.65 -2.97
N LEU A 463 -41.47 -34.39 -3.52
CA LEU A 463 -41.39 -35.82 -4.00
C LEU A 463 -42.07 -36.09 -5.38
N ALA A 464 -41.64 -36.94 -6.33
CA ALA A 464 -40.42 -37.76 -6.63
C ALA A 464 -40.49 -38.20 -8.16
N PHE A 465 -39.92 -39.26 -8.79
CA PHE A 465 -39.07 -40.44 -8.46
C PHE A 465 -38.52 -41.15 -9.76
N GLY A 466 -37.26 -41.65 -9.79
CA GLY A 466 -36.77 -42.75 -10.68
C GLY A 466 -36.45 -42.47 -12.19
N ALA A 467 -35.77 -43.34 -12.97
CA ALA A 467 -34.93 -44.52 -12.66
C ALA A 467 -34.06 -45.04 -13.87
N VAL A 468 -32.82 -45.51 -13.58
CA VAL A 468 -32.00 -46.58 -14.24
C VAL A 468 -31.71 -46.60 -15.77
N GLY A 469 -30.42 -46.72 -16.16
CA GLY A 469 -30.00 -47.14 -17.53
C GLY A 469 -28.48 -47.23 -17.80
N ARG A 470 -27.94 -48.46 -17.95
CA ARG A 470 -26.55 -48.86 -18.35
C ARG A 470 -26.30 -48.68 -19.90
N VAL A 471 -25.12 -48.83 -20.55
CA VAL A 471 -23.78 -49.41 -20.22
C VAL A 471 -22.65 -48.93 -21.18
N ASP A 472 -21.38 -49.00 -20.72
CA ASP A 472 -20.05 -49.12 -21.40
C ASP A 472 -19.52 -48.17 -22.52
N ALA A 473 -18.21 -48.32 -22.79
CA ALA A 473 -17.31 -47.50 -23.64
C ALA A 473 -16.65 -48.40 -24.77
N PRO A 474 -15.42 -48.25 -25.35
CA PRO A 474 -14.26 -47.37 -25.02
C PRO A 474 -13.40 -46.77 -26.19
N VAL A 475 -12.41 -45.93 -25.82
CA VAL A 475 -11.02 -45.84 -26.36
C VAL A 475 -10.73 -45.53 -27.86
N LEU A 476 -9.96 -44.45 -28.10
CA LEU A 476 -8.59 -44.53 -28.69
C LEU A 476 -7.79 -43.21 -28.59
N GLN A 477 -6.47 -43.32 -28.36
CA GLN A 477 -5.48 -42.22 -28.42
C GLN A 477 -4.76 -42.18 -29.77
N VAL A 478 -4.13 -41.04 -30.10
CA VAL A 478 -2.88 -41.01 -30.88
C VAL A 478 -1.91 -39.99 -30.26
N ASN A 479 -0.66 -40.40 -30.02
CA ASN A 479 0.47 -39.56 -29.62
C ASN A 479 1.42 -39.35 -30.81
N ARG A 480 2.16 -38.21 -30.84
CA ARG A 480 3.63 -38.17 -31.10
C ARG A 480 4.23 -36.74 -31.08
N ASP A 481 4.94 -36.45 -30.00
CA ASP A 481 6.39 -36.19 -29.93
C ASP A 481 7.14 -35.19 -30.85
N ARG A 482 7.94 -34.36 -30.15
CA ARG A 482 9.34 -33.89 -30.40
C ARG A 482 9.63 -32.68 -31.30
N LEU A 483 10.24 -31.68 -30.67
CA LEU A 483 11.49 -31.04 -31.13
C LEU A 483 12.28 -30.48 -29.92
N GLU A 484 13.61 -30.39 -30.06
CA GLU A 484 14.65 -30.43 -29.00
C GLU A 484 15.82 -29.48 -29.42
N HIS A 485 16.59 -28.71 -28.63
CA HIS A 485 16.71 -28.42 -27.17
C HIS A 485 17.56 -27.10 -26.99
N LEU A 486 18.38 -26.94 -25.92
CA LEU A 486 19.42 -25.90 -25.59
C LEU A 486 19.00 -24.60 -24.84
N LEU A 487 19.77 -24.03 -23.88
CA LEU A 487 20.82 -24.57 -22.96
C LEU A 487 21.06 -23.63 -21.73
N LEU A 488 21.98 -24.00 -20.82
CA LEU A 488 22.30 -23.35 -19.52
C LEU A 488 23.81 -23.48 -19.15
N VAL A 489 24.24 -22.93 -17.99
CA VAL A 489 25.59 -23.06 -17.32
C VAL A 489 26.71 -22.17 -17.92
N GLY A 490 27.72 -21.62 -17.22
CA GLY A 490 28.15 -21.61 -15.78
C GLY A 490 29.01 -20.36 -15.48
N HIS A 491 29.96 -20.26 -14.53
CA HIS A 491 30.51 -21.19 -13.51
C HIS A 491 31.31 -20.41 -12.42
N LEU A 492 31.54 -21.04 -11.25
CA LEU A 492 32.61 -20.81 -10.25
C LEU A 492 33.35 -22.18 -10.06
N PRO A 493 34.50 -22.35 -9.33
CA PRO A 493 35.03 -21.58 -8.17
C PRO A 493 36.60 -21.45 -8.06
N VAL A 494 37.11 -21.07 -6.86
CA VAL A 494 38.51 -21.15 -6.34
C VAL A 494 39.47 -20.07 -6.90
N GLU A 495 40.35 -19.40 -6.12
CA GLU A 495 40.82 -19.56 -4.72
C GLU A 495 40.14 -18.67 -3.66
#